data_AF-A0A151WEE9-F1
#
_entry.id   AF-A0A151WEE9-F1
#
_cell.length_a   1.000
_cell.length_b   1.000
_cell.length_c   1.000
_cell.angle_alpha   90.00
_cell.angle_beta   90.00
_cell.angle_gamma   90.00
#
_symmetry.space_group_name_H-M   'P 1'
#
loop_
_entity.id
_entity.type
_entity.pdbx_description
1 polymer ?
#
loop_
_entity_poly.entity_id
_entity_poly.type
_entity_poly.pdbx_seq_one_letter_code
_entity_poly.pdbx_strand_id
1 'polypeptide(L)'
;MKRSNHAQKDNLELCNFLFNYRTTVHVTTGVAPAELMMKRQLKCRLDLLHPNVDSIVRNKQEKQQQQFNKNVPVRQYNIGDKVWVRTFGKNDPKWSLGTIIL
;
A
#
# COMPACT_ATOMS: atom_id res chain seq x y z
N MET A 1 -17.34 -45.70 18.26
CA MET A 1 -16.52 -44.47 18.18
C MET A 1 -16.83 -43.73 16.87
N LYS A 2 -17.96 -43.00 16.79
CA LYS A 2 -18.38 -42.21 15.60
C LYS A 2 -19.24 -41.02 16.06
N ARG A 3 -18.61 -39.95 16.57
CA ARG A 3 -19.30 -38.68 16.90
C ARG A 3 -18.56 -37.42 16.44
N SER A 4 -17.43 -37.55 15.73
CA SER A 4 -16.55 -36.42 15.42
C SER A 4 -16.93 -35.60 14.18
N ASN A 5 -17.79 -36.09 13.27
CA ASN A 5 -18.04 -35.39 12.00
C ASN A 5 -19.16 -34.34 12.04
N HIS A 6 -20.08 -34.39 13.00
CA HIS A 6 -21.22 -33.45 13.05
C HIS A 6 -20.82 -32.12 13.71
N ALA A 7 -20.15 -32.18 14.86
CA ALA A 7 -19.66 -30.99 15.55
C ALA A 7 -18.65 -30.17 14.73
N GLN A 8 -17.82 -30.84 13.91
CA GLN A 8 -16.91 -30.18 12.96
C GLN A 8 -17.70 -29.40 11.88
N LYS A 9 -18.84 -29.95 11.44
CA LYS A 9 -19.71 -29.34 10.43
C LYS A 9 -20.45 -28.13 11.00
N ASP A 10 -20.97 -28.23 12.22
CA ASP A 10 -21.64 -27.12 12.91
C ASP A 10 -20.70 -25.94 13.14
N ASN A 11 -19.44 -26.22 13.48
CA ASN A 11 -18.42 -25.18 13.63
C ASN A 11 -18.08 -24.49 12.29
N LEU A 12 -18.02 -25.26 11.20
CA LEU A 12 -17.79 -24.72 9.86
C LEU A 12 -18.92 -23.77 9.41
N GLU A 13 -20.17 -24.16 9.63
CA GLU A 13 -21.33 -23.32 9.30
C GLU A 13 -21.32 -22.01 10.10
N LEU A 14 -21.02 -22.07 11.40
CA LEU A 14 -20.87 -20.89 12.24
C LEU A 14 -19.72 -20.00 11.74
N CYS A 15 -18.58 -20.59 11.38
CA CYS A 15 -17.44 -19.85 10.83
C CYS A 15 -17.80 -19.13 9.52
N ASN A 16 -18.52 -19.79 8.62
CA ASN A 16 -18.97 -19.19 7.35
C ASN A 16 -19.95 -18.04 7.59
N PHE A 17 -20.92 -18.23 8.50
CA PHE A 17 -21.87 -17.18 8.88
C PHE A 17 -21.15 -15.95 9.45
N LEU A 18 -20.27 -16.18 10.43
CA LEU A 18 -19.52 -15.11 11.09
C LEU A 18 -18.53 -14.43 10.15
N PHE A 19 -17.95 -15.15 9.19
CA PHE A 19 -17.11 -14.58 8.16
C PHE A 19 -17.91 -13.61 7.30
N ASN A 20 -19.04 -14.06 6.73
CA ASN A 20 -19.90 -13.23 5.89
C ASN A 20 -20.37 -11.96 6.62
N TYR A 21 -20.84 -12.11 7.86
CA TYR A 21 -21.28 -10.99 8.68
C TYR A 21 -20.19 -9.92 8.88
N ARG A 22 -18.93 -10.34 9.07
CA ARG A 22 -17.81 -9.42 9.31
C ARG A 22 -17.28 -8.75 8.05
N THR A 23 -17.52 -9.33 6.88
CA THR A 23 -17.06 -8.83 5.58
C THR A 23 -18.11 -8.00 4.85
N THR A 24 -19.40 -8.17 5.18
CA THR A 24 -20.48 -7.39 4.59
C THR A 24 -20.57 -5.99 5.23
N VAL A 25 -20.77 -4.98 4.39
CA VAL A 25 -21.00 -3.60 4.81
C VAL A 25 -22.29 -3.49 5.62
N HIS A 26 -22.21 -2.87 6.80
CA HIS A 26 -23.37 -2.69 7.66
C HIS A 26 -24.10 -1.37 7.34
N VAL A 27 -25.44 -1.40 7.30
CA VAL A 27 -26.27 -0.26 6.86
C VAL A 27 -26.07 1.01 7.69
N THR A 28 -25.93 0.87 9.01
CA THR A 28 -25.82 2.01 9.93
C THR A 28 -24.45 2.69 9.88
N THR A 29 -23.38 1.93 9.62
CA THR A 29 -22.00 2.42 9.67
C THR A 29 -21.42 2.67 8.29
N GLY A 30 -21.99 2.09 7.23
CA GLY A 30 -21.47 2.17 5.87
C GLY A 30 -20.13 1.45 5.66
N VAL A 31 -19.63 0.76 6.68
CA VAL A 31 -18.35 0.04 6.68
C VAL A 31 -18.51 -1.36 7.29
N ALA A 32 -17.63 -2.29 6.91
CA ALA A 32 -17.68 -3.66 7.40
C ALA A 32 -17.15 -3.76 8.85
N PRO A 33 -17.72 -4.63 9.71
CA PRO A 33 -17.23 -4.79 11.08
C PRO A 33 -15.73 -5.16 11.19
N ALA A 34 -15.23 -6.00 10.28
CA ALA A 34 -13.80 -6.33 10.24
C ALA A 34 -12.92 -5.14 9.86
N GLU A 35 -13.42 -4.24 9.02
CA GLU A 35 -12.70 -3.02 8.64
C GLU A 35 -12.60 -2.05 9.82
N LEU A 36 -13.68 -1.87 10.59
CA LEU A 36 -13.64 -1.07 11.81
C LEU A 36 -12.60 -1.59 12.81
N MET A 37 -12.51 -2.92 12.95
CA MET A 37 -11.57 -3.56 13.87
C MET A 37 -10.11 -3.47 13.37
N MET A 38 -9.85 -3.74 12.10
CA MET A 38 -8.50 -3.86 11.55
C MET A 38 -7.99 -2.58 10.87
N LYS A 39 -8.84 -1.56 10.73
CA LYS A 39 -8.60 -0.32 9.97
C LYS A 39 -8.16 -0.57 8.53
N ARG A 40 -8.56 -1.69 7.94
CA ARG A 40 -8.31 -2.06 6.53
C ARG A 40 -9.40 -3.00 6.03
N GLN A 41 -9.62 -2.99 4.71
CA GLN A 41 -10.49 -3.96 4.04
C GLN A 41 -9.86 -5.35 4.05
N LEU A 42 -10.61 -6.34 4.53
CA LEU A 42 -10.22 -7.75 4.45
C LEU A 42 -10.55 -8.30 3.07
N LYS A 43 -9.55 -8.89 2.41
CA LYS A 43 -9.74 -9.53 1.10
C LYS A 43 -10.54 -10.82 1.24
N CYS A 44 -11.65 -10.88 0.50
CA CYS A 44 -12.52 -12.05 0.40
C CYS A 44 -12.38 -12.71 -0.97
N ARG A 45 -12.92 -13.93 -1.12
CA ARG A 45 -12.90 -14.63 -2.44
C ARG A 45 -13.61 -13.82 -3.53
N LEU A 46 -14.67 -13.09 -3.17
CA LEU A 46 -15.38 -12.20 -4.09
C LEU A 46 -14.52 -11.01 -4.53
N ASP A 47 -13.56 -10.57 -3.71
CA ASP A 47 -12.64 -9.50 -4.12
C ASP A 47 -11.68 -9.92 -5.23
N LEU A 48 -11.47 -11.22 -5.43
CA LEU A 48 -10.69 -11.75 -6.54
C LEU A 48 -11.44 -11.68 -7.87
N LEU A 49 -12.78 -11.48 -7.83
CA LEU A 49 -13.57 -11.22 -9.04
C LEU A 49 -13.37 -9.79 -9.55
N HIS A 50 -12.92 -8.86 -8.69
CA HIS A 50 -12.54 -7.55 -9.15
C HIS A 50 -11.33 -7.67 -10.09
N PRO A 51 -11.35 -7.01 -11.26
CA PRO A 51 -10.25 -7.09 -12.20
C PRO A 51 -8.96 -6.63 -11.49
N ASN A 52 -7.88 -7.38 -11.70
CA ASN A 52 -6.60 -7.02 -11.11
C ASN A 52 -6.15 -5.64 -11.65
N VAL A 53 -6.17 -4.63 -10.77
CA VAL A 53 -5.77 -3.25 -11.09
C VAL A 53 -4.25 -3.05 -11.09
N ASP A 54 -3.45 -4.07 -10.78
CA ASP A 54 -1.99 -3.99 -10.74
C ASP A 54 -1.43 -3.51 -12.08
N SER A 55 -2.00 -3.98 -13.19
CA SER A 55 -1.62 -3.53 -14.54
C SER A 55 -1.93 -2.04 -14.77
N ILE A 56 -3.06 -1.56 -14.25
CA ILE A 56 -3.48 -0.16 -14.32
C ILE A 56 -2.57 0.72 -13.46
N VAL A 57 -2.26 0.26 -12.24
CA VAL A 57 -1.37 0.96 -11.30
C VAL A 57 0.04 1.03 -11.88
N ARG A 58 0.56 -0.09 -12.39
CA ARG A 58 1.88 -0.15 -13.04
C ARG A 58 1.95 0.77 -14.25
N ASN A 59 0.94 0.73 -15.14
CA ASN A 59 0.87 1.63 -16.29
C ASN A 59 0.83 3.10 -15.87
N LYS A 60 0.12 3.45 -14.79
CA LYS A 60 0.09 4.82 -14.26
C LYS A 60 1.45 5.24 -13.69
N GLN A 61 2.11 4.35 -12.95
CA GLN A 61 3.45 4.59 -12.40
C GLN A 61 4.49 4.75 -13.52
N GLU A 62 4.47 3.89 -14.53
CA GLU A 62 5.37 4.00 -15.70
C GLU A 62 5.12 5.30 -16.47
N LYS A 63 3.86 5.68 -16.70
CA LYS A 63 3.52 6.99 -17.31
C LYS A 63 4.04 8.15 -16.48
N GLN A 64 3.91 8.09 -15.15
CA GLN A 64 4.40 9.13 -14.25
C GLN A 64 5.93 9.26 -14.33
N GLN A 65 6.67 8.13 -14.34
CA GLN A 65 8.12 8.14 -14.51
C GLN A 65 8.53 8.71 -15.88
N GLN A 66 7.87 8.28 -16.96
CA GLN A 66 8.15 8.78 -18.29
C GLN A 66 7.88 10.28 -18.42
N GLN A 67 6.78 10.79 -17.85
CA GLN A 67 6.45 12.21 -17.85
C GLN A 67 7.46 13.02 -17.02
N PHE A 68 7.85 12.52 -15.85
CA PHE A 68 8.87 13.16 -15.02
C PHE A 68 10.22 13.22 -15.74
N ASN A 69 10.66 12.11 -16.33
CA ASN A 69 11.97 12.04 -17.00
C ASN A 69 12.03 12.83 -18.33
N LYS A 70 10.91 13.20 -18.95
CA LYS A 70 10.89 13.95 -20.22
C LYS A 70 11.40 15.39 -20.10
N ASN A 71 11.10 16.06 -19.00
CA ASN A 71 11.37 17.49 -18.83
C ASN A 71 12.37 17.78 -17.70
N VAL A 72 12.89 16.74 -17.04
CA VAL A 72 13.90 16.90 -16.00
C VAL A 72 15.27 16.80 -16.65
N PRO A 73 16.06 17.89 -16.70
CA PRO A 73 17.44 17.78 -17.14
C PRO A 73 18.15 16.80 -16.21
N VAL A 74 18.85 15.82 -16.80
CA VAL A 74 19.66 14.88 -16.04
C VAL A 74 20.65 15.69 -15.22
N ARG A 75 20.56 15.61 -13.89
CA ARG A 75 21.53 16.22 -12.97
C ARG A 75 22.82 15.41 -13.06
N GLN A 76 23.65 15.77 -14.04
CA GLN A 76 25.03 15.32 -14.13
C GLN A 76 25.89 16.31 -13.34
N TYR A 77 26.82 15.77 -12.57
CA TYR A 77 27.77 16.56 -11.81
C TYR A 77 29.18 16.09 -12.14
N ASN A 78 30.09 17.05 -12.28
CA ASN A 78 31.50 16.80 -12.51
C ASN A 78 32.30 17.03 -11.22
N ILE A 79 33.47 16.40 -11.16
CA ILE A 79 34.43 16.64 -10.08
C ILE A 79 34.79 18.13 -10.09
N GLY A 80 34.71 18.77 -8.93
CA GLY A 80 34.92 20.21 -8.79
C GLY A 80 33.65 21.07 -8.87
N ASP A 81 32.48 20.50 -9.21
CA ASP A 81 31.24 21.26 -9.22
C ASP A 81 30.81 21.66 -7.80
N LYS A 82 30.38 22.91 -7.65
CA LYS A 82 29.78 23.44 -6.43
C LYS A 82 28.31 23.03 -6.37
N VAL A 83 27.96 22.20 -5.41
CA VAL A 83 26.60 21.67 -5.22
C VAL A 83 26.06 22.05 -3.85
N TRP A 84 24.75 22.24 -3.77
CA TRP A 84 24.07 22.44 -2.49
C TRP A 84 23.81 21.08 -1.84
N VAL A 85 24.32 20.91 -0.63
CA VAL A 85 24.15 19.72 0.19
C VAL A 85 23.16 20.03 1.31
N ARG A 86 22.22 19.12 1.55
CA ARG A 86 21.28 19.26 2.64
C ARG A 86 21.94 18.82 3.94
N THR A 87 21.98 19.71 4.93
CA THR A 87 22.46 19.39 6.27
C THR A 87 21.27 19.03 7.17
N PHE A 88 21.49 18.12 8.12
CA PHE A 88 20.46 17.67 9.08
C PHE A 88 20.80 18.07 10.53
N GLY A 89 21.79 18.92 10.73
CA GLY A 89 22.18 19.44 12.05
C GLY A 89 21.08 20.33 12.65
N LYS A 90 20.91 20.25 13.97
CA LYS A 90 19.80 20.92 14.69
C LYS A 90 19.86 22.45 14.64
N ASN A 91 21.06 23.01 14.44
CA ASN A 91 21.33 24.46 14.34
C ASN A 91 22.03 24.88 13.03
N ASP A 92 22.16 23.97 12.07
CA ASP A 92 22.84 24.26 10.81
C ASP A 92 21.87 24.79 9.75
N PRO A 93 22.34 25.65 8.84
CA PRO A 93 21.53 26.07 7.70
C PRO A 93 21.18 24.84 6.86
N LYS A 94 19.88 24.64 6.60
CA LYS A 94 19.29 23.48 5.90
C LYS A 94 20.03 23.09 4.60
N TRP A 95 20.65 24.05 3.94
CA TRP A 95 21.48 23.83 2.75
C TRP A 95 22.86 24.48 2.96
N SER A 96 23.92 23.73 2.70
CA SER A 96 25.30 24.21 2.68
C SER A 96 25.93 23.96 1.32
N LEU A 97 26.91 24.79 0.94
CA LEU A 97 27.62 24.64 -0.33
C LEU A 97 28.77 23.63 -0.15
N GLY A 98 28.81 22.59 -0.97
CA GLY A 98 29.89 21.61 -1.02
C GLY A 98 30.50 21.50 -2.42
N THR A 99 31.65 20.85 -2.51
CA THR A 99 32.33 20.55 -3.77
C THR A 99 32.40 19.05 -3.95
N ILE A 100 32.11 18.56 -5.16
CA ILE A 100 32.24 17.14 -5.48
C ILE A 100 33.72 16.80 -5.61
N ILE A 101 34.19 15.88 -4.77
CA ILE A 101 35.56 15.33 -4.77
C ILE A 101 35.52 13.88 -5.29
N LEU A 102 36.66 13.41 -5.81
CA LEU A 102 36.87 12.03 -6.28
C LEU A 102 37.08 11.08 -5.10
#